data_AF-A0A7S0GT18-F1
#
_entry.id   AF-A0A7S0GT18-F1
#
_cell.length_a   1.000
_cell.length_b   1.000
_cell.length_c   1.000
_cell.angle_alpha   90.00
_cell.angle_beta   90.00
_cell.angle_gamma   90.00
#
_symmetry.space_group_name_H-M   'P 1'
#
loop_
_entity.id
_entity.type
_entity.pdbx_description
1 polymer ?
#
loop_
_entity_poly.entity_id
_entity_poly.type
_entity_poly.pdbx_seq_one_letter_code
_entity_poly.pdbx_strand_id
1 'polypeptide(L)'
;KGFCSAFPDVDAPFGSRGDFFKAAKRKTFRRGAIQVNPPFVGGVMTRAAEAIENALVDADTHDAPLSFVVFVPGWTDEKAWNALTGSRFLKNTFVVAAADHGY
;
A
#
# COMPACT_ATOMS: atom_id res chain seq x y z
N LYS A 1 -7.29 -14.33 5.81
CA LYS A 1 -6.93 -14.10 4.40
C LYS A 1 -8.02 -13.23 3.78
N GLY A 2 -7.67 -12.26 2.94
CA GLY A 2 -8.63 -11.37 2.26
C GLY A 2 -7.89 -10.20 1.61
N PHE A 3 -8.47 -9.63 0.57
CA PHE A 3 -7.87 -8.55 -0.22
C PHE A 3 -8.76 -7.30 -0.17
N CYS A 4 -8.23 -6.14 -0.52
CA CYS A 4 -9.05 -4.96 -0.79
C CYS A 4 -9.35 -4.90 -2.29
N SER A 5 -10.53 -4.41 -2.67
CA SER A 5 -10.91 -4.26 -4.07
C SER A 5 -11.81 -3.04 -4.30
N ALA A 6 -12.01 -2.69 -5.57
CA ALA A 6 -12.73 -1.48 -5.96
C ALA A 6 -14.25 -1.58 -5.79
N PHE A 7 -14.83 -2.79 -5.93
CA PHE A 7 -16.28 -2.99 -5.99
C PHE A 7 -16.75 -3.97 -4.90
N PRO A 8 -16.94 -3.50 -3.66
CA PRO A 8 -17.31 -4.37 -2.55
C PRO A 8 -18.64 -5.10 -2.74
N ASP A 9 -19.56 -4.51 -3.49
CA ASP A 9 -20.88 -5.06 -3.80
C ASP A 9 -20.80 -6.38 -4.58
N VAL A 10 -19.85 -6.49 -5.51
CA VAL A 10 -19.65 -7.71 -6.32
C VAL A 10 -18.50 -8.58 -5.81
N ASP A 11 -17.47 -7.99 -5.20
CA ASP A 11 -16.25 -8.71 -4.83
C ASP A 11 -16.30 -9.32 -3.41
N ALA A 12 -17.19 -8.84 -2.54
CA ALA A 12 -17.28 -9.33 -1.16
C ALA A 12 -17.56 -10.84 -1.05
N PRO A 13 -18.46 -11.44 -1.86
CA PRO A 13 -18.64 -12.90 -1.89
C PRO A 13 -17.37 -13.69 -2.22
N PHE A 14 -16.39 -13.06 -2.86
CA PHE A 14 -15.12 -13.67 -3.29
C PHE A 14 -13.95 -13.34 -2.34
N GLY A 15 -14.23 -12.76 -1.18
CA GLY A 15 -13.22 -12.50 -0.14
C GLY A 15 -12.63 -11.10 -0.13
N SER A 16 -13.23 -10.16 -0.89
CA SER A 16 -12.89 -8.75 -0.74
C SER A 16 -13.32 -8.21 0.62
N ARG A 17 -12.48 -7.36 1.20
CA ARG A 17 -12.70 -6.59 2.42
C ARG A 17 -13.11 -5.15 2.10
N GLY A 18 -13.40 -4.88 0.82
CA GLY A 18 -13.81 -3.60 0.27
C GLY A 18 -12.64 -2.67 -0.05
N ASP A 19 -12.96 -1.38 -0.17
CA ASP A 19 -12.02 -0.36 -0.61
C ASP A 19 -10.85 -0.15 0.37
N PHE A 20 -9.63 -0.13 -0.19
CA PHE A 20 -8.38 0.04 0.56
C PHE A 20 -8.33 1.36 1.35
N PHE A 21 -8.76 2.47 0.74
CA PHE A 21 -8.69 3.79 1.37
C PHE A 21 -9.71 3.93 2.51
N LYS A 22 -10.91 3.36 2.35
CA LYS A 22 -11.90 3.25 3.42
C LYS A 22 -11.39 2.36 4.55
N ALA A 23 -10.71 1.25 4.24
CA ALA A 23 -10.08 0.40 5.24
C ALA A 23 -9.00 1.15 6.03
N ALA A 24 -8.12 1.90 5.34
CA ALA A 24 -7.11 2.74 5.96
C ALA A 24 -7.73 3.82 6.86
N LYS A 25 -8.71 4.57 6.36
CA LYS A 25 -9.42 5.62 7.12
C LYS A 25 -10.09 5.08 8.38
N ARG A 26 -10.61 3.85 8.34
CA ARG A 26 -11.19 3.15 9.51
C ARG A 26 -10.15 2.56 10.47
N LYS A 27 -8.86 2.80 10.24
CA LYS A 27 -7.74 2.20 11.01
C LYS A 27 -7.85 0.67 11.07
N THR A 28 -8.12 0.05 9.93
CA THR A 28 -8.23 -1.41 9.82
C THR A 28 -6.84 -2.08 9.82
N PHE A 29 -5.83 -1.40 9.26
CA PHE A 29 -4.45 -1.88 9.19
C PHE A 29 -3.72 -1.60 10.51
N ARG A 30 -4.06 -2.30 11.59
CA ARG A 30 -3.42 -2.10 12.90
C ARG A 30 -2.18 -2.97 13.12
N ARG A 31 -2.10 -4.09 12.42
CA ARG A 31 -1.01 -5.06 12.49
C ARG A 31 -1.00 -6.01 11.30
N GLY A 32 0.11 -6.69 11.09
CA GLY A 32 0.28 -7.73 10.07
C GLY A 32 1.24 -7.35 8.95
N ALA A 33 1.20 -8.12 7.88
CA ALA A 33 1.99 -7.89 6.67
C ALA A 33 1.05 -7.78 5.46
N ILE A 34 1.17 -6.69 4.71
CA ILE A 34 0.30 -6.39 3.57
C ILE A 34 1.17 -6.16 2.33
N GLN A 35 0.76 -6.76 1.22
CA GLN A 35 1.31 -6.44 -0.09
C GLN A 35 0.38 -5.43 -0.78
N VAL A 36 0.95 -4.41 -1.41
CA VAL A 36 0.22 -3.35 -2.11
C VAL A 36 0.82 -3.16 -3.49
N ASN A 37 0.06 -3.50 -4.52
CA ASN A 37 0.35 -3.15 -5.91
C ASN A 37 -0.81 -2.26 -6.42
N PRO A 38 -0.77 -0.95 -6.16
CA PRO A 38 -1.86 -0.06 -6.56
C PRO A 38 -1.91 0.07 -8.09
N PRO A 39 -3.08 0.40 -8.67
CA PRO A 39 -3.14 0.81 -10.07
C PRO A 39 -2.12 1.91 -10.38
N PHE A 40 -1.45 1.82 -11.53
CA PHE A 40 -0.38 2.74 -11.95
C PHE A 40 -0.93 4.07 -12.46
N VAL A 41 -1.61 4.77 -11.55
CA VAL A 41 -2.20 6.09 -11.74
C VAL A 41 -1.63 6.99 -10.64
N GLY A 42 -0.89 8.04 -11.01
CA GLY A 42 -0.11 8.85 -10.07
C GLY A 42 -0.88 9.29 -8.82
N GLY A 43 -2.12 9.76 -8.99
CA GLY A 43 -3.00 10.13 -7.87
C GLY A 43 -3.41 8.97 -6.95
N VAL A 44 -3.61 7.77 -7.51
CA VAL A 44 -3.95 6.56 -6.73
C VAL A 44 -2.73 6.08 -5.96
N MET A 45 -1.56 6.05 -6.60
CA MET A 45 -0.30 5.66 -5.96
C MET A 45 0.07 6.62 -4.82
N THR A 46 -0.08 7.92 -5.05
CA THR A 46 0.22 8.95 -4.04
C THR A 46 -0.69 8.77 -2.82
N ARG A 47 -2.00 8.61 -3.05
CA ARG A 47 -2.97 8.36 -1.98
C ARG A 47 -2.71 7.04 -1.24
N ALA A 48 -2.20 6.02 -1.94
CA ALA A 48 -1.82 4.75 -1.32
C ALA A 48 -0.62 4.92 -0.40
N ALA A 49 0.43 5.63 -0.86
CA ALA A 49 1.60 5.95 -0.04
C ALA A 49 1.22 6.74 1.22
N GLU A 50 0.37 7.76 1.10
CA GLU A 50 -0.13 8.54 2.24
C GLU A 50 -0.94 7.67 3.23
N ALA A 51 -1.80 6.78 2.72
CA ALA A 51 -2.58 5.88 3.56
C ALA A 51 -1.69 4.87 4.32
N ILE A 52 -0.64 4.38 3.68
CA ILE A 52 0.35 3.48 4.28
C ILE A 52 1.15 4.21 5.37
N GLU A 53 1.66 5.41 5.09
CA GLU A 53 2.39 6.22 6.07
C GLU A 53 1.55 6.47 7.33
N ASN A 54 0.30 6.90 7.16
CA ASN A 54 -0.61 7.12 8.28
C ASN A 54 -0.88 5.85 9.10
N ALA A 55 -1.01 4.69 8.44
CA ALA A 55 -1.19 3.41 9.13
C ALA A 55 0.07 3.00 9.90
N LEU A 56 1.25 3.24 9.34
CA LEU A 56 2.54 2.96 9.99
C LEU A 56 2.79 3.88 11.19
N VAL A 57 2.48 5.18 11.08
CA VAL A 57 2.54 6.12 12.22
C VAL A 57 1.61 5.68 13.35
N ASP A 58 0.37 5.29 13.02
CA ASP A 58 -0.59 4.80 14.02
C ASP A 58 -0.07 3.51 14.67
N ALA A 59 0.45 2.56 13.90
CA ALA A 59 0.99 1.31 14.42
C ALA A 59 2.23 1.53 15.32
N ASP A 60 3.17 2.39 14.89
CA ASP A 60 4.36 2.79 15.67
C ASP A 60 3.98 3.42 17.02
N THR A 61 2.96 4.30 17.00
CA THR A 61 2.43 4.93 18.21
C THR A 61 1.85 3.92 19.21
N HIS A 62 1.37 2.77 18.73
CA HIS A 62 0.74 1.74 19.55
C HIS A 62 1.62 0.48 19.72
N ASP A 63 2.91 0.55 19.37
CA ASP A 63 3.85 -0.58 19.41
C ASP A 63 3.30 -1.84 18.72
N ALA A 64 2.62 -1.65 17.58
CA ALA A 64 1.94 -2.71 16.86
C ALA A 64 2.75 -3.14 15.62
N PRO A 65 3.02 -4.45 15.43
CA PRO A 65 3.81 -4.91 14.30
C PRO A 65 3.03 -4.80 13.00
N LEU A 66 3.43 -3.89 12.12
CA LEU A 66 2.82 -3.65 10.82
C LEU A 66 3.90 -3.48 9.74
N SER A 67 3.72 -4.13 8.59
CA SER A 67 4.60 -3.99 7.44
C SER A 67 3.82 -3.93 6.13
N PHE A 68 4.37 -3.17 5.19
CA PHE A 68 3.88 -3.08 3.82
C PHE A 68 5.02 -3.39 2.84
N VAL A 69 4.73 -4.20 1.83
CA VAL A 69 5.58 -4.37 0.64
C VAL A 69 4.85 -3.73 -0.53
N VAL A 70 5.42 -2.67 -1.09
CA VAL A 70 4.76 -1.83 -2.09
C VAL A 70 5.45 -2.00 -3.44
N PHE A 71 4.65 -2.29 -4.47
CA PHE A 71 5.10 -2.43 -5.85
C PHE A 71 4.58 -1.24 -6.64
N VAL A 72 5.49 -0.40 -7.13
CA VAL A 72 5.18 0.75 -7.99
C VAL A 72 6.16 0.78 -9.16
N PRO A 73 5.79 1.36 -10.30
CA PRO A 73 6.74 1.58 -11.39
C PRO A 73 7.90 2.47 -10.91
N GLY A 74 9.07 2.29 -11.52
CA GLY A 74 10.28 3.09 -11.26
C GLY A 74 10.21 4.56 -11.72
N TRP A 75 9.04 5.19 -11.64
CA TRP A 75 8.81 6.59 -12.03
C TRP A 75 9.29 7.51 -10.90
N THR A 76 10.57 7.86 -10.92
CA THR A 76 11.23 8.59 -9.82
C THR A 76 10.74 10.03 -9.64
N ASP A 77 10.09 10.59 -10.66
CA ASP A 77 9.49 11.92 -10.67
C ASP A 77 8.08 11.97 -10.08
N GLU A 78 7.46 10.81 -9.81
CA GLU A 78 6.14 10.74 -9.18
C GLU A 78 6.17 11.09 -7.69
N LYS A 79 5.09 11.73 -7.22
CA LYS A 79 4.94 12.05 -5.79
C LYS A 79 4.92 10.79 -4.92
N ALA A 80 4.31 9.72 -5.41
CA ALA A 80 4.26 8.44 -4.72
C ALA A 80 5.65 7.86 -4.48
N TRP A 81 6.55 7.97 -5.47
CA TRP A 81 7.93 7.50 -5.34
C TRP A 81 8.63 8.23 -4.20
N ASN A 82 8.63 9.56 -4.25
CA ASN A 82 9.26 10.39 -3.22
C ASN A 82 8.66 10.15 -1.82
N ALA A 83 7.34 9.97 -1.72
CA ALA A 83 6.67 9.67 -0.46
C ALA A 83 7.11 8.31 0.12
N LEU A 84 7.20 7.27 -0.71
CA LEU A 84 7.60 5.92 -0.28
C LEU A 84 9.09 5.88 0.09
N THR A 85 9.96 6.46 -0.75
CA THR A 85 11.41 6.42 -0.51
C THR A 85 11.86 7.37 0.59
N GLY A 86 11.10 8.43 0.85
CA GLY A 86 11.36 9.40 1.92
C GLY A 86 10.77 9.02 3.28
N SER A 87 9.99 7.93 3.37
CA SER A 87 9.36 7.50 4.63
C SER A 87 10.42 7.05 5.64
N ARG A 88 10.27 7.48 6.91
CA ARG A 88 11.11 6.97 8.02
C ARG A 88 10.94 5.47 8.28
N PHE A 89 9.86 4.87 7.76
CA PHE A 89 9.56 3.46 7.90
C PHE A 89 10.19 2.59 6.80
N LEU A 90 10.76 3.19 5.75
CA LEU A 90 11.43 2.44 4.70
C LEU A 90 12.58 1.61 5.28
N LYS A 91 12.54 0.29 5.07
CA LYS A 91 13.61 -0.63 5.50
C LYS A 91 14.47 -1.14 4.36
N ASN A 92 13.89 -1.26 3.16
CA ASN A 92 14.61 -1.68 1.97
C ASN A 92 13.90 -1.16 0.72
N THR A 93 14.65 -0.91 -0.34
CA THR A 93 14.15 -0.57 -1.66
C THR A 93 15.11 -1.13 -2.72
N PHE A 94 14.55 -1.68 -3.79
CA PHE A 94 15.30 -2.12 -4.95
C PHE A 94 14.42 -2.04 -6.19
N VAL A 95 15.06 -1.90 -7.35
CA VAL A 95 14.38 -1.84 -8.64
C VAL A 95 14.62 -3.16 -9.37
N VAL A 96 13.55 -3.75 -9.88
CA VAL A 96 13.63 -4.91 -10.78
C VAL A 96 13.44 -4.40 -12.20
N ALA A 97 14.34 -4.78 -13.11
CA ALA A 97 14.26 -4.36 -14.50
C ALA A 97 12.97 -4.87 -15.16
N ALA A 98 12.46 -4.12 -16.13
CA ALA A 98 11.24 -4.48 -16.87
C ALA A 98 11.30 -5.86 -17.53
N ALA A 99 12.46 -6.21 -18.07
CA ALA A 99 12.69 -7.49 -18.73
C ALA A 99 12.78 -8.67 -17.74
N ASP A 100 13.03 -8.40 -16.47
CA ASP A 100 13.35 -9.42 -15.46
C ASP A 100 12.18 -9.69 -14.51
N HIS A 101 11.00 -9.08 -14.74
CA HIS A 101 9.79 -9.34 -13.94
C HIS A 101 8.63 -9.87 -14.79
N GLY A 102 8.02 -10.95 -14.32
CA GLY A 102 6.74 -11.47 -14.82
C GLY A 102 5.57 -10.91 -14.00
N TYR A 103 4.48 -10.57 -14.68
CA TYR A 103 3.19 -10.22 -14.07
C TYR A 103 2.18 -11.35 -14.27
#